data_AF-A0AAU9X587-F1
#
_entry.id   AF-A0AAU9X587-F1
#
_cell.length_a   1.000
_cell.length_b   1.000
_cell.length_c   1.000
_cell.angle_alpha   90.00
_cell.angle_beta   90.00
_cell.angle_gamma   90.00
#
_symmetry.space_group_name_H-M   'P 1'
#
loop_
_entity.id
_entity.type
_entity.pdbx_description
1 polymer ?
#
loop_
_entity_poly.entity_id
_entity_poly.type
_entity_poly.pdbx_seq_one_letter_code
_entity_poly.pdbx_strand_id
1 'polypeptide(L)'
;APLGSIPELPARSCREITASEGKNTASNNYWLDPSGTGKAVLVYCDMNLEGKSSLRDNDVVCVCETWLNNSVMDCELLYGYSIYRRGRKGSVGGGVLFAIETDLQAFRRFDLEKENAELIVVEIKTLNCFPLSCTLFIARLYHNLYSFVYVLYEGFTAVFTNLGKSGTKGPDSVGSHYTGQDHDGQVTVSSGIQLWTVPHTGKYRIETIGASGGYGEDSVINGGRGARMIGNFMLTKDENISILVGQKGERSNSYKNAASGGGGTFVVREDNKPLIIAGGGGGVAKMTEQHSGCDASINTTGNAGYNSSFLSGGSNGNGGKTDKSHPGGGGGGFYSNGEDTKIPFGDGGRGGKGFLAGGEGGAHQGGFGGGGGSRFTGEIPGGGGGYSGGSGGANISCGGGGGSFNNGTNQQNECCYNTVGHGKVIITFLH
;
A
#
# COMPACT_ATOMS: atom_id res chain seq x y z
N ALA A 1 -9.58 29.76 43.85
CA ALA A 1 -9.08 28.42 44.20
C ALA A 1 -8.55 27.77 42.92
N PRO A 2 -7.52 26.91 42.98
CA PRO A 2 -7.04 26.17 41.80
C PRO A 2 -8.19 25.40 41.14
N LEU A 3 -8.17 25.26 39.81
CA LEU A 3 -9.20 24.51 39.10
C LEU A 3 -9.29 23.07 39.63
N GLY A 4 -10.49 22.59 39.93
CA GLY A 4 -10.73 21.25 40.49
C GLY A 4 -10.38 21.11 41.98
N SER A 5 -10.01 22.17 42.69
CA SER A 5 -9.71 22.06 44.15
C SER A 5 -10.95 22.03 45.05
N ILE A 6 -12.11 22.50 44.56
CA ILE A 6 -13.38 22.58 45.28
C ILE A 6 -14.55 22.17 44.37
N PRO A 7 -15.66 21.62 44.91
CA PRO A 7 -16.78 21.13 44.10
C PRO A 7 -17.53 22.21 43.32
N GLU A 8 -17.44 23.48 43.73
CA GLU A 8 -18.04 24.63 43.03
C GLU A 8 -17.18 25.13 41.86
N LEU A 9 -15.93 24.66 41.75
CA LEU A 9 -15.01 24.98 40.67
C LEU A 9 -14.41 23.71 40.05
N PRO A 10 -15.24 22.78 39.55
CA PRO A 10 -14.76 21.51 39.04
C PRO A 10 -14.11 21.68 37.67
N ALA A 11 -13.09 20.87 37.39
CA ALA A 11 -12.55 20.78 36.03
C ALA A 11 -13.35 19.76 35.21
N ARG A 12 -13.31 19.84 33.89
CA ARG A 12 -13.85 18.78 33.02
C ARG A 12 -12.92 17.57 32.92
N SER A 13 -11.63 17.74 33.22
CA SER A 13 -10.65 16.64 33.23
C SER A 13 -9.39 16.98 34.02
N CYS A 14 -8.63 15.96 34.45
CA CYS A 14 -7.30 16.14 35.06
C CYS A 14 -6.34 16.94 34.17
N ARG A 15 -6.44 16.77 32.84
CA ARG A 15 -5.61 17.50 31.88
C ARG A 15 -5.93 18.99 31.81
N GLU A 16 -7.19 19.36 32.00
CA GLU A 16 -7.59 20.77 32.08
C GLU A 16 -6.96 21.43 33.32
N ILE A 17 -6.87 20.69 34.43
CA ILE A 17 -6.16 21.13 35.63
C ILE A 17 -4.67 21.30 35.33
N THR A 18 -4.00 20.32 34.69
CA THR A 18 -2.58 20.46 34.31
C THR A 18 -2.34 21.63 33.34
N ALA A 19 -3.29 21.88 32.42
CA ALA A 19 -3.21 22.98 31.47
C ALA A 19 -3.46 24.36 32.12
N SER A 20 -4.35 24.41 33.12
CA SER A 20 -4.68 25.63 33.88
C SER A 20 -3.61 25.97 34.92
N GLU A 21 -3.17 24.97 35.69
CA GLU A 21 -2.33 25.14 36.87
C GLU A 21 -0.82 24.89 36.59
N GLY A 22 -0.47 24.40 35.40
CA GLY A 22 0.90 24.25 34.91
C GLY A 22 1.62 22.95 35.32
N LYS A 23 2.86 22.78 34.84
CA LYS A 23 3.64 21.53 34.97
C LYS A 23 4.01 21.09 36.41
N ASN A 24 3.74 21.92 37.42
CA ASN A 24 4.03 21.62 38.82
C ASN A 24 2.80 21.16 39.62
N THR A 25 1.67 20.88 38.96
CA THR A 25 0.50 20.35 39.65
C THR A 25 0.77 18.95 40.21
N ALA A 26 0.55 18.76 41.50
CA ALA A 26 0.79 17.49 42.18
C ALA A 26 -0.33 16.46 41.89
N SER A 27 0.03 15.18 41.83
CA SER A 27 -0.94 14.09 41.75
C SER A 27 -1.77 14.02 43.04
N ASN A 28 -3.09 14.24 42.94
CA ASN A 28 -3.99 14.30 44.10
C ASN A 28 -5.47 14.10 43.68
N ASN A 29 -6.38 14.08 44.64
CA ASN A 29 -7.82 14.11 44.41
C ASN A 29 -8.30 15.51 44.03
N TYR A 30 -9.02 15.61 42.91
CA TYR A 30 -9.61 16.82 42.36
C TYR A 30 -11.10 16.62 42.05
N TRP A 31 -11.87 17.70 42.13
CA TRP A 31 -13.28 17.76 41.76
C TRP A 31 -13.42 17.92 40.25
N LEU A 32 -14.08 16.97 39.60
CA LEU A 32 -14.35 16.97 38.18
C LEU A 32 -15.85 16.95 37.88
N ASP A 33 -16.28 17.70 36.86
CA ASP A 33 -17.58 17.58 36.23
C ASP A 33 -17.39 17.40 34.71
N PRO A 34 -17.08 16.17 34.27
CA PRO A 34 -16.83 15.87 32.86
C PRO A 34 -18.05 16.14 31.97
N SER A 35 -19.24 16.09 32.56
CA SER A 35 -20.53 16.21 31.88
C SER A 35 -21.03 17.64 31.75
N GLY A 36 -20.45 18.59 32.50
CA GLY A 36 -20.93 19.97 32.59
C GLY A 36 -22.34 20.11 33.15
N THR A 37 -22.79 19.12 33.94
CA THR A 37 -24.16 19.07 34.49
C THR A 37 -24.29 19.73 35.87
N GLY A 38 -23.19 20.26 36.41
CA GLY A 38 -23.11 20.86 37.74
C GLY A 38 -22.95 19.86 38.88
N LYS A 39 -22.69 18.58 38.58
CA LYS A 39 -22.47 17.52 39.58
C LYS A 39 -21.01 17.11 39.63
N ALA A 40 -20.23 17.80 40.46
CA ALA A 40 -18.82 17.50 40.65
C ALA A 40 -18.62 16.19 41.44
N VAL A 41 -17.66 15.38 40.99
CA VAL A 41 -17.21 14.15 41.66
C VAL A 41 -15.73 14.24 41.98
N LEU A 42 -15.32 13.67 43.11
CA LEU A 42 -13.91 13.67 43.52
C LEU A 42 -13.17 12.50 42.85
N VAL A 43 -12.10 12.80 42.12
CA VAL A 43 -11.33 11.86 41.29
C VAL A 43 -9.84 12.06 41.53
N TYR A 44 -9.08 10.97 41.69
CA TYR A 44 -7.62 11.03 41.77
C TYR A 44 -7.02 11.29 40.38
N CYS A 45 -6.26 12.37 40.24
CA CYS A 45 -5.51 12.70 39.04
C CYS A 45 -4.03 12.42 39.26
N ASP A 46 -3.43 11.53 38.47
CA ASP A 46 -1.98 11.40 38.39
C ASP A 46 -1.42 12.36 37.33
N MET A 47 -0.75 13.41 37.80
CA MET A 47 -0.23 14.49 36.95
C MET A 47 1.11 14.15 36.29
N ASN A 48 1.70 13.00 36.60
CA ASN A 48 3.00 12.57 36.09
C ASN A 48 2.92 11.63 34.87
N LEU A 49 1.71 11.23 34.44
CA LEU A 49 1.52 10.33 33.31
C LEU A 49 1.58 11.09 31.97
N GLU A 50 2.68 10.93 31.23
CA GLU A 50 2.75 11.29 29.82
C GLU A 50 1.95 10.26 28.99
N GLY A 51 0.99 10.71 28.18
CA GLY A 51 0.03 9.83 27.50
C GLY A 51 0.63 8.83 26.50
N LYS A 52 0.00 7.66 26.37
CA LYS A 52 0.47 6.54 25.52
C LYS A 52 0.23 6.79 24.02
N SER A 53 1.22 6.43 23.21
CA SER A 53 1.24 6.59 21.74
C SER A 53 0.68 5.40 20.96
N SER A 54 0.41 4.27 21.60
CA SER A 54 -0.06 3.02 20.97
C SER A 54 -0.75 2.09 21.97
N LEU A 55 -1.73 1.30 21.51
CA LEU A 55 -2.41 0.26 22.30
C LEU A 55 -1.52 -0.99 22.44
N ARG A 56 -1.46 -1.59 23.62
CA ARG A 56 -0.86 -2.91 23.90
C ARG A 56 -1.96 -3.94 24.16
N ASP A 57 -1.61 -5.23 24.09
CA ASP A 57 -2.57 -6.36 24.22
C ASP A 57 -3.40 -6.36 25.52
N ASN A 58 -2.96 -5.67 26.56
CA ASN A 58 -3.69 -5.56 27.84
C ASN A 58 -4.44 -4.24 28.03
N ASP A 59 -4.34 -3.29 27.09
CA ASP A 59 -4.94 -1.97 27.26
C ASP A 59 -6.47 -1.99 27.00
N VAL A 60 -6.98 -3.05 26.36
CA VAL A 60 -8.42 -3.27 26.06
C VAL A 60 -8.84 -4.70 26.41
N VAL A 61 -9.97 -4.86 27.09
CA VAL A 61 -10.58 -6.15 27.44
C VAL A 61 -12.01 -6.21 26.93
N CYS A 62 -12.34 -7.23 26.14
CA CYS A 62 -13.70 -7.46 25.63
C CYS A 62 -14.26 -8.77 26.18
N VAL A 63 -15.41 -8.73 26.83
CA VAL A 63 -16.08 -9.91 27.41
C VAL A 63 -17.51 -10.01 26.87
N CYS A 64 -17.89 -11.18 26.38
CA CYS A 64 -19.26 -11.50 25.97
C CYS A 64 -19.86 -12.52 26.94
N GLU A 65 -21.19 -12.70 26.89
CA GLU A 65 -21.91 -13.56 27.85
C GLU A 65 -21.57 -13.18 29.29
N THR A 66 -21.60 -11.87 29.56
CA THR A 66 -21.22 -11.36 30.89
C THR A 66 -22.25 -11.71 31.96
N TRP A 67 -23.52 -11.91 31.58
CA TRP A 67 -24.65 -12.14 32.50
C TRP A 67 -24.79 -11.01 33.54
N LEU A 68 -24.13 -9.88 33.31
CA LEU A 68 -24.12 -8.73 34.19
C LEU A 68 -25.45 -7.98 34.08
N ASN A 69 -26.00 -7.65 35.24
CA ASN A 69 -27.18 -6.81 35.37
C ASN A 69 -26.81 -5.47 36.03
N ASN A 70 -27.79 -4.59 36.22
CA ASN A 70 -27.54 -3.26 36.80
C ASN A 70 -27.20 -3.30 38.30
N SER A 71 -27.27 -4.46 38.95
CA SER A 71 -26.91 -4.64 40.35
C SER A 71 -25.41 -4.81 40.57
N VAL A 72 -24.63 -5.08 39.51
CA VAL A 72 -23.16 -5.11 39.57
C VAL A 72 -22.63 -3.76 39.14
N MET A 73 -21.83 -3.11 40.01
CA MET A 73 -21.24 -1.81 39.69
C MET A 73 -20.00 -1.98 38.83
N ASP A 74 -19.75 -1.04 37.92
CA ASP A 74 -18.63 -1.12 36.99
C ASP A 74 -17.27 -1.09 37.74
N CYS A 75 -17.21 -0.44 38.91
CA CYS A 75 -16.03 -0.40 39.77
C CYS A 75 -15.65 -1.75 40.40
N GLU A 76 -16.53 -2.76 40.35
CA GLU A 76 -16.29 -4.10 40.91
C GLU A 76 -15.68 -5.07 39.88
N LEU A 77 -15.62 -4.68 38.60
CA LEU A 77 -15.29 -5.59 37.49
C LEU A 77 -13.79 -5.58 37.15
N LEU A 78 -13.23 -4.41 36.84
CA LEU A 78 -11.83 -4.23 36.47
C LEU A 78 -11.33 -2.87 36.96
N TYR A 79 -10.45 -2.88 37.96
CA TYR A 79 -9.84 -1.66 38.49
C TYR A 79 -8.83 -1.09 37.49
N GLY A 80 -8.87 0.23 37.24
CA GLY A 80 -8.01 0.90 36.25
C GLY A 80 -8.53 0.89 34.81
N TYR A 81 -9.78 0.46 34.58
CA TYR A 81 -10.42 0.46 33.26
C TYR A 81 -11.73 1.26 33.24
N SER A 82 -11.96 2.00 32.16
CA SER A 82 -13.26 2.54 31.77
C SER A 82 -14.10 1.45 31.12
N ILE A 83 -15.30 1.20 31.64
CA ILE A 83 -16.15 0.08 31.23
C ILE A 83 -17.36 0.57 30.44
N TYR A 84 -17.59 -0.06 29.29
CA TYR A 84 -18.74 0.13 28.42
C TYR A 84 -19.44 -1.20 28.24
N ARG A 85 -20.65 -1.34 28.78
CA ARG A 85 -21.40 -2.60 28.73
C ARG A 85 -22.84 -2.43 28.28
N ARG A 86 -23.44 -3.53 27.83
CA ARG A 86 -24.83 -3.63 27.39
C ARG A 86 -25.34 -5.01 27.79
N GLY A 87 -26.19 -5.04 28.81
CA GLY A 87 -26.95 -6.24 29.18
C GLY A 87 -28.27 -6.34 28.42
N ARG A 88 -28.89 -7.53 28.40
CA ARG A 88 -30.28 -7.71 27.95
C ARG A 88 -31.24 -7.39 29.11
N LYS A 89 -32.22 -6.52 28.87
CA LYS A 89 -33.34 -6.32 29.81
C LYS A 89 -34.30 -7.51 29.68
N GLY A 90 -34.39 -8.34 30.72
CA GLY A 90 -35.44 -9.35 30.85
C GLY A 90 -35.19 -10.73 30.22
N SER A 91 -33.95 -11.11 29.89
CA SER A 91 -33.60 -12.48 29.50
C SER A 91 -32.58 -13.13 30.43
N VAL A 92 -32.62 -14.46 30.53
CA VAL A 92 -31.57 -15.28 31.16
C VAL A 92 -30.51 -15.55 30.07
N GLY A 93 -29.35 -14.89 30.15
CA GLY A 93 -28.23 -15.02 29.20
C GLY A 93 -28.05 -13.84 28.24
N GLY A 94 -26.81 -13.67 27.76
CA GLY A 94 -26.37 -12.58 26.87
C GLY A 94 -25.57 -11.46 27.54
N GLY A 95 -25.29 -10.41 26.75
CA GLY A 95 -24.64 -9.17 27.19
C GLY A 95 -23.15 -9.06 26.83
N VAL A 96 -22.72 -7.84 26.53
CA VAL A 96 -21.36 -7.51 26.08
C VAL A 96 -20.73 -6.42 26.95
N LEU A 97 -19.43 -6.52 27.18
CA LEU A 97 -18.61 -5.58 27.94
C LEU A 97 -17.33 -5.30 27.15
N PHE A 98 -16.98 -4.02 27.12
CA PHE A 98 -15.75 -3.48 26.59
C PHE A 98 -15.12 -2.67 27.71
N ALA A 99 -13.89 -2.98 28.09
CA ALA A 99 -13.12 -2.25 29.09
C ALA A 99 -11.84 -1.73 28.43
N ILE A 100 -11.46 -0.51 28.75
CA ILE A 100 -10.24 0.13 28.24
C ILE A 100 -9.53 0.81 29.40
N GLU A 101 -8.20 0.73 29.45
CA GLU A 101 -7.40 1.39 30.49
C GLU A 101 -7.78 2.89 30.59
N THR A 102 -7.93 3.40 31.81
CA THR A 102 -8.42 4.77 32.07
C THR A 102 -7.57 5.87 31.44
N ASP A 103 -6.32 5.56 31.09
CA ASP A 103 -5.37 6.48 30.46
C ASP A 103 -5.68 6.74 28.97
N LEU A 104 -6.62 5.99 28.39
CA LEU A 104 -7.03 6.09 26.99
C LEU A 104 -8.43 6.70 26.87
N GLN A 105 -8.58 7.65 25.96
CA GLN A 105 -9.88 8.28 25.72
C GLN A 105 -10.76 7.39 24.86
N ALA A 106 -11.94 7.05 25.35
CA ALA A 106 -12.92 6.27 24.61
C ALA A 106 -14.33 6.86 24.69
N PHE A 107 -15.12 6.69 23.64
CA PHE A 107 -16.48 7.20 23.52
C PHE A 107 -17.39 6.13 22.91
N ARG A 108 -18.51 5.85 23.55
CA ARG A 108 -19.48 4.91 23.02
C ARG A 108 -20.33 5.56 21.93
N ARG A 109 -20.39 4.94 20.75
CA ARG A 109 -21.11 5.38 19.56
C ARG A 109 -22.47 4.68 19.46
N PHE A 110 -23.40 5.15 20.28
CA PHE A 110 -24.78 4.63 20.31
C PHE A 110 -25.49 4.72 18.95
N ASP A 111 -25.12 5.69 18.12
CA ASP A 111 -25.66 5.91 16.77
C ASP A 111 -25.36 4.77 15.79
N LEU A 112 -24.32 3.97 16.06
CA LEU A 112 -23.93 2.82 15.26
C LEU A 112 -24.42 1.48 15.84
N GLU A 113 -25.02 1.51 17.02
CA GLU A 113 -25.58 0.33 17.67
C GLU A 113 -27.00 0.06 17.18
N LYS A 114 -27.24 -1.16 16.66
CA LYS A 114 -28.61 -1.58 16.30
C LYS A 114 -29.36 -2.05 17.54
N GLU A 115 -30.65 -1.71 17.65
CA GLU A 115 -31.49 -2.06 18.81
C GLU A 115 -31.57 -3.58 19.06
N ASN A 116 -31.64 -4.37 17.97
CA ASN A 116 -31.77 -5.83 18.03
C ASN A 116 -30.43 -6.59 17.93
N ALA A 117 -29.30 -5.90 18.02
CA ALA A 117 -27.98 -6.52 18.00
C ALA A 117 -27.32 -6.44 19.38
N GLU A 118 -26.69 -7.55 19.82
CA GLU A 118 -25.76 -7.54 20.95
C GLU A 118 -24.43 -6.98 20.48
N LEU A 119 -24.39 -5.65 20.42
CA LEU A 119 -23.28 -4.87 19.90
C LEU A 119 -23.08 -3.61 20.74
N ILE A 120 -21.82 -3.33 21.05
CA ILE A 120 -21.35 -2.03 21.51
C ILE A 120 -20.34 -1.52 20.50
N VAL A 121 -20.46 -0.24 20.18
CA VAL A 121 -19.46 0.45 19.37
C VAL A 121 -18.75 1.47 20.23
N VAL A 122 -17.43 1.35 20.34
CA VAL A 122 -16.59 2.30 21.09
C VAL A 122 -15.56 2.89 20.14
N GLU A 123 -15.40 4.21 20.18
CA GLU A 123 -14.42 4.99 19.45
C GLU A 123 -13.29 5.36 20.42
N ILE A 124 -12.04 4.98 20.13
CA ILE A 124 -10.88 5.32 20.97
C ILE A 124 -10.08 6.43 20.29
N LYS A 125 -9.70 7.46 21.05
CA LYS A 125 -8.77 8.51 20.60
C LYS A 125 -7.36 8.24 21.13
N THR A 126 -6.41 8.08 20.22
CA THR A 126 -4.97 8.03 20.53
C THR A 126 -4.28 9.33 20.11
N LEU A 127 -3.18 9.69 20.78
CA LEU A 127 -2.55 11.02 20.67
C LEU A 127 -1.92 11.33 19.30
N ASN A 128 -1.85 10.37 18.36
CA ASN A 128 -1.24 10.54 17.04
C ASN A 128 -2.21 10.45 15.85
N CYS A 129 -3.53 10.58 16.06
CA CYS A 129 -4.46 10.67 14.93
C CYS A 129 -4.53 12.10 14.36
N PHE A 130 -3.95 12.29 13.18
CA PHE A 130 -4.44 13.30 12.24
C PHE A 130 -5.92 13.01 11.92
N PRO A 131 -6.73 14.00 11.47
CA PRO A 131 -8.20 14.02 11.63
C PRO A 131 -9.02 12.96 10.88
N LEU A 132 -8.39 11.91 10.36
CA LEU A 132 -9.01 10.84 9.58
C LEU A 132 -8.75 9.41 10.09
N SER A 133 -8.02 9.21 11.19
CA SER A 133 -7.87 7.87 11.78
C SER A 133 -8.72 7.74 13.05
N CYS A 134 -9.96 7.26 12.94
CA CYS A 134 -10.78 6.91 14.10
C CYS A 134 -10.81 5.39 14.25
N THR A 135 -10.22 4.85 15.32
CA THR A 135 -10.34 3.41 15.61
C THR A 135 -11.77 3.09 16.01
N LEU A 136 -12.49 2.38 15.14
CA LEU A 136 -13.88 1.96 15.35
C LEU A 136 -13.93 0.51 15.84
N PHE A 137 -14.41 0.28 17.06
CA PHE A 137 -14.65 -1.08 17.58
C PHE A 137 -16.07 -1.53 17.26
N ILE A 138 -16.24 -2.64 16.53
CA ILE A 138 -17.55 -3.24 16.27
C ILE A 138 -17.55 -4.66 16.86
N ALA A 139 -18.22 -4.85 18.01
CA ALA A 139 -18.46 -6.17 18.57
C ALA A 139 -19.81 -6.76 18.09
N ARG A 140 -19.88 -7.48 16.97
CA ARG A 140 -21.15 -8.06 16.47
C ARG A 140 -21.10 -9.59 16.54
N LEU A 141 -22.08 -10.24 17.16
CA LEU A 141 -22.19 -11.71 17.11
C LEU A 141 -23.56 -12.27 16.74
N TYR A 142 -23.51 -13.31 15.90
CA TYR A 142 -24.61 -14.22 15.56
C TYR A 142 -24.59 -15.42 16.51
N HIS A 143 -25.77 -15.99 16.76
CA HIS A 143 -25.92 -17.29 17.42
C HIS A 143 -25.16 -18.38 16.64
N ASN A 144 -23.94 -18.71 17.08
CA ASN A 144 -23.31 -20.03 17.17
C ASN A 144 -21.76 -19.91 17.18
N LEU A 145 -21.19 -20.21 18.35
CA LEU A 145 -19.86 -20.79 18.64
C LEU A 145 -18.52 -20.08 18.41
N TYR A 146 -18.42 -18.82 17.97
CA TYR A 146 -17.14 -18.07 18.09
C TYR A 146 -17.37 -16.58 18.31
N SER A 147 -16.86 -16.01 19.42
CA SER A 147 -16.74 -14.56 19.60
C SER A 147 -15.57 -14.03 18.75
N PHE A 148 -15.84 -13.15 17.78
CA PHE A 148 -14.82 -12.41 17.04
C PHE A 148 -14.87 -10.94 17.45
N VAL A 149 -13.77 -10.46 18.06
CA VAL A 149 -13.53 -9.02 18.27
C VAL A 149 -12.86 -8.50 17.00
N TYR A 150 -13.52 -7.57 16.30
CA TYR A 150 -12.90 -6.86 15.18
C TYR A 150 -12.25 -5.58 15.70
N VAL A 151 -10.92 -5.54 15.71
CA VAL A 151 -10.15 -4.30 15.83
C VAL A 151 -9.94 -3.80 14.41
N LEU A 152 -10.68 -2.76 14.01
CA LEU A 152 -10.39 -2.04 12.78
C LEU A 152 -9.32 -1.00 13.09
N TYR A 153 -8.05 -1.39 12.90
CA TYR A 153 -7.02 -0.39 12.68
C TYR A 153 -7.30 0.24 11.31
N GLU A 154 -7.61 1.54 11.27
CA GLU A 154 -7.26 2.33 10.08
C GLU A 154 -5.74 2.45 10.09
N GLY A 155 -5.08 1.36 9.70
CA GLY A 155 -3.63 1.32 9.52
C GLY A 155 -3.27 2.15 8.30
N PHE A 156 -2.28 3.02 8.45
CA PHE A 156 -1.77 3.83 7.35
C PHE A 156 -1.52 2.95 6.11
N THR A 157 -2.20 3.27 5.02
CA THR A 157 -2.09 2.59 3.74
C THR A 157 -1.98 3.59 2.60
N ALA A 158 -0.80 3.64 1.98
CA ALA A 158 -0.56 4.44 0.79
C ALA A 158 -0.68 3.59 -0.49
N VAL A 159 -1.45 4.07 -1.47
CA VAL A 159 -1.71 3.36 -2.74
C VAL A 159 -1.26 4.21 -3.92
N PHE A 160 -0.14 3.83 -4.52
CA PHE A 160 0.43 4.51 -5.67
C PHE A 160 -0.01 3.85 -6.97
N THR A 161 -0.33 4.70 -7.94
CA THR A 161 -0.87 4.34 -9.26
C THR A 161 -0.10 5.10 -10.34
N ASN A 162 -0.45 4.90 -11.60
CA ASN A 162 0.09 5.64 -12.74
C ASN A 162 -0.38 7.10 -12.82
N LEU A 163 -1.13 7.61 -11.85
CA LEU A 163 -1.66 8.99 -11.82
C LEU A 163 -2.42 9.37 -13.11
N GLY A 164 -3.17 8.41 -13.66
CA GLY A 164 -3.95 8.59 -14.89
C GLY A 164 -3.14 8.69 -16.18
N LYS A 165 -1.81 8.53 -16.15
CA LYS A 165 -0.94 8.59 -17.33
C LYS A 165 -0.77 7.22 -17.99
N SER A 166 -0.67 7.19 -19.31
CA SER A 166 -0.38 5.99 -20.11
C SER A 166 0.61 6.32 -21.22
N GLY A 167 1.35 5.29 -21.69
CA GLY A 167 2.34 5.41 -22.76
C GLY A 167 3.79 5.33 -22.28
N THR A 168 4.70 6.02 -22.98
CA THR A 168 6.16 5.91 -22.76
C THR A 168 6.67 6.76 -21.61
N LYS A 169 6.01 7.87 -21.30
CA LYS A 169 6.41 8.82 -20.26
C LYS A 169 5.55 8.65 -19.03
N GLY A 170 6.15 8.89 -17.86
CA GLY A 170 5.43 8.93 -16.60
C GLY A 170 4.59 10.20 -16.43
N PRO A 171 3.86 10.29 -15.31
CA PRO A 171 3.02 11.45 -14.99
C PRO A 171 3.83 12.72 -14.74
N ASP A 172 3.18 13.87 -14.97
CA ASP A 172 3.83 15.19 -14.81
C ASP A 172 3.56 15.80 -13.42
N SER A 173 2.48 15.38 -12.75
CA SER A 173 2.11 15.85 -11.40
C SER A 173 1.14 14.88 -10.71
N VAL A 174 0.97 15.02 -9.38
CA VAL A 174 -0.01 14.24 -8.59
C VAL A 174 -1.46 14.69 -8.86
N GLY A 175 -1.68 15.98 -9.14
CA GLY A 175 -3.02 16.54 -9.26
C GLY A 175 -3.88 16.27 -8.02
N SER A 176 -5.13 15.88 -8.21
CA SER A 176 -6.06 15.53 -7.12
C SER A 176 -6.13 14.02 -6.85
N HIS A 177 -5.28 13.19 -7.47
CA HIS A 177 -5.41 11.73 -7.45
C HIS A 177 -5.34 11.10 -6.05
N TYR A 178 -4.61 11.72 -5.12
CA TYR A 178 -4.45 11.24 -3.74
C TYR A 178 -5.21 12.06 -2.70
N THR A 179 -6.08 12.99 -3.14
CA THR A 179 -6.88 13.81 -2.21
C THR A 179 -7.72 12.93 -1.30
N GLY A 180 -7.61 13.14 0.02
CA GLY A 180 -8.35 12.37 1.02
C GLY A 180 -7.88 10.93 1.24
N GLN A 181 -6.74 10.53 0.67
CA GLN A 181 -6.07 9.27 1.00
C GLN A 181 -5.02 9.50 2.10
N ASP A 182 -4.54 8.44 2.75
CA ASP A 182 -3.61 8.54 3.90
C ASP A 182 -2.30 9.28 3.60
N HIS A 183 -1.92 9.31 2.33
CA HIS A 183 -0.69 9.93 1.82
C HIS A 183 -0.96 11.23 1.03
N ASP A 184 -2.16 11.82 1.20
CA ASP A 184 -2.50 13.13 0.66
C ASP A 184 -1.49 14.19 1.13
N GLY A 185 -1.03 15.04 0.20
CA GLY A 185 -0.02 16.06 0.45
C GLY A 185 1.40 15.54 0.72
N GLN A 186 1.65 14.23 0.72
CA GLN A 186 2.96 13.62 1.03
C GLN A 186 3.75 13.19 -0.22
N VAL A 187 3.20 13.44 -1.42
CA VAL A 187 3.78 12.97 -2.68
C VAL A 187 4.06 14.12 -3.61
N THR A 188 5.25 14.12 -4.20
CA THR A 188 5.62 14.98 -5.34
C THR A 188 6.02 14.12 -6.53
N VAL A 189 6.06 14.70 -7.74
CA VAL A 189 6.49 13.97 -8.95
C VAL A 189 7.68 14.68 -9.57
N SER A 190 8.70 13.89 -9.92
CA SER A 190 9.87 14.35 -10.67
C SER A 190 10.13 13.38 -11.82
N SER A 191 10.07 13.88 -13.05
CA SER A 191 10.30 13.09 -14.27
C SER A 191 9.49 11.78 -14.35
N GLY A 192 8.23 11.79 -13.90
CA GLY A 192 7.37 10.59 -13.89
C GLY A 192 7.52 9.70 -12.66
N ILE A 193 8.50 9.95 -11.79
CA ILE A 193 8.73 9.20 -10.56
C ILE A 193 8.08 9.94 -9.40
N GLN A 194 7.30 9.22 -8.61
CA GLN A 194 6.62 9.74 -7.42
C GLN A 194 7.58 9.67 -6.24
N LEU A 195 7.82 10.79 -5.56
CA LEU A 195 8.63 10.88 -4.36
C LEU A 195 7.69 10.98 -3.16
N TRP A 196 7.75 9.98 -2.28
CA TRP A 196 6.91 9.90 -1.09
C TRP A 196 7.76 9.98 0.17
N THR A 197 7.39 10.86 1.10
CA THR A 197 8.06 10.99 2.40
C THR A 197 7.36 10.12 3.44
N VAL A 198 8.12 9.24 4.09
CA VAL A 198 7.60 8.28 5.07
C VAL A 198 7.08 9.02 6.33
N PRO A 199 5.82 8.82 6.75
CA PRO A 199 5.23 9.56 7.86
C PRO A 199 5.61 9.02 9.25
N HIS A 200 5.96 7.73 9.34
CA HIS A 200 6.26 7.06 10.61
C HIS A 200 7.46 6.11 10.48
N THR A 201 8.31 6.08 11.50
CA THR A 201 9.36 5.05 11.57
C THR A 201 8.73 3.73 11.99
N GLY A 202 9.03 2.66 11.27
CA GLY A 202 8.63 1.30 11.67
C GLY A 202 8.58 0.33 10.51
N LYS A 203 7.84 -0.76 10.70
CA LYS A 203 7.75 -1.83 9.73
C LYS A 203 6.62 -1.57 8.74
N TYR A 204 6.93 -1.68 7.46
CA TYR A 204 5.98 -1.52 6.36
C TYR A 204 5.92 -2.79 5.53
N ARG A 205 4.71 -3.19 5.14
CA ARG A 205 4.47 -4.17 4.08
C ARG A 205 4.34 -3.43 2.76
N ILE A 206 5.21 -3.73 1.82
CA ILE A 206 5.19 -3.15 0.48
C ILE A 206 4.81 -4.23 -0.51
N GLU A 207 3.70 -4.03 -1.21
CA GLU A 207 3.23 -4.82 -2.33
C GLU A 207 3.44 -4.02 -3.63
N THR A 208 4.13 -4.61 -4.59
CA THR A 208 4.51 -3.99 -5.86
C THR A 208 4.05 -4.87 -7.01
N ILE A 209 3.31 -4.29 -7.96
CA ILE A 209 2.73 -5.00 -9.11
C ILE A 209 3.29 -4.36 -10.38
N GLY A 210 3.90 -5.16 -11.26
CA GLY A 210 4.39 -4.73 -12.57
C GLY A 210 3.26 -4.62 -13.60
N ALA A 211 3.45 -3.83 -14.64
CA ALA A 211 2.43 -3.66 -15.68
C ALA A 211 2.37 -4.83 -16.65
N SER A 212 1.21 -5.05 -17.26
CA SER A 212 1.08 -6.02 -18.35
C SER A 212 1.71 -5.48 -19.65
N GLY A 213 2.19 -6.37 -20.51
CA GLY A 213 2.49 -6.05 -21.90
C GLY A 213 1.24 -5.71 -22.70
N GLY A 214 1.45 -5.18 -23.90
CA GLY A 214 0.38 -5.00 -24.88
C GLY A 214 0.18 -6.24 -25.74
N TYR A 215 -0.89 -6.23 -26.54
CA TYR A 215 -1.21 -7.29 -27.50
C TYR A 215 -1.69 -6.72 -28.84
N GLY A 216 -1.42 -7.46 -29.93
CA GLY A 216 -1.91 -7.13 -31.27
C GLY A 216 -3.36 -7.58 -31.50
N GLU A 217 -4.03 -7.04 -32.53
CA GLU A 217 -5.43 -7.41 -32.91
C GLU A 217 -5.58 -8.90 -33.21
N ASP A 218 -4.57 -9.50 -33.83
CA ASP A 218 -4.60 -10.91 -34.21
C ASP A 218 -4.21 -11.85 -33.06
N SER A 219 -4.01 -11.33 -31.84
CA SER A 219 -3.65 -12.15 -30.67
C SER A 219 -4.92 -12.63 -29.96
N VAL A 220 -4.98 -13.93 -29.67
CA VAL A 220 -6.07 -14.52 -28.87
C VAL A 220 -5.83 -14.27 -27.38
N ILE A 221 -4.56 -14.10 -27.00
CA ILE A 221 -4.14 -13.79 -25.63
C ILE A 221 -3.88 -12.29 -25.42
N ASN A 222 -3.90 -11.89 -24.16
CA ASN A 222 -3.37 -10.59 -23.73
C ASN A 222 -1.83 -10.57 -23.82
N GLY A 223 -1.24 -9.41 -23.51
CA GLY A 223 0.21 -9.30 -23.37
C GLY A 223 0.76 -10.18 -22.25
N GLY A 224 2.08 -10.25 -22.17
CA GLY A 224 2.77 -10.82 -21.02
C GLY A 224 2.26 -10.20 -19.72
N ARG A 225 2.13 -11.03 -18.68
CA ARG A 225 1.56 -10.61 -17.40
C ARG A 225 2.64 -10.03 -16.49
N GLY A 226 2.32 -8.98 -15.75
CA GLY A 226 3.24 -8.38 -14.77
C GLY A 226 3.38 -9.23 -13.50
N ALA A 227 4.50 -9.13 -12.80
CA ALA A 227 4.74 -9.85 -11.55
C ALA A 227 4.11 -9.10 -10.36
N ARG A 228 3.90 -9.81 -9.25
CA ARG A 228 3.55 -9.24 -7.96
C ARG A 228 4.61 -9.65 -6.93
N MET A 229 5.17 -8.65 -6.26
CA MET A 229 6.21 -8.83 -5.26
C MET A 229 5.73 -8.22 -3.95
N ILE A 230 5.86 -8.95 -2.85
CA ILE A 230 5.50 -8.44 -1.52
C ILE A 230 6.63 -8.71 -0.55
N GLY A 231 6.97 -7.72 0.27
CA GLY A 231 7.96 -7.86 1.33
C GLY A 231 7.74 -6.88 2.47
N ASN A 232 8.33 -7.17 3.61
CA ASN A 232 8.33 -6.30 4.78
C ASN A 232 9.68 -5.58 4.93
N PHE A 233 9.62 -4.27 5.15
CA PHE A 233 10.77 -3.36 5.19
C PHE A 233 10.69 -2.45 6.42
N MET A 234 11.83 -2.15 7.04
CA MET A 234 11.91 -1.09 8.04
C MET A 234 12.16 0.23 7.33
N LEU A 235 11.24 1.18 7.43
CA LEU A 235 11.40 2.54 6.90
C LEU A 235 11.52 3.54 8.05
N THR A 236 12.25 4.62 7.82
CA THR A 236 12.44 5.68 8.82
C THR A 236 11.54 6.86 8.45
N LYS A 237 10.93 7.49 9.45
CA LYS A 237 10.22 8.76 9.25
C LYS A 237 11.13 9.76 8.51
N ASP A 238 10.52 10.54 7.63
CA ASP A 238 11.13 11.57 6.81
C ASP A 238 12.11 11.03 5.73
N GLU A 239 12.24 9.69 5.60
CA GLU A 239 12.91 9.05 4.47
C GLU A 239 12.11 9.27 3.18
N ASN A 240 12.76 9.68 2.09
CA ASN A 240 12.11 9.76 0.78
C ASN A 240 12.23 8.44 0.01
N ILE A 241 11.11 7.97 -0.50
CA ILE A 241 11.02 6.76 -1.31
C ILE A 241 10.63 7.16 -2.73
N SER A 242 11.45 6.73 -3.70
CA SER A 242 11.17 6.86 -5.13
C SER A 242 10.29 5.71 -5.60
N ILE A 243 9.11 6.05 -6.13
CA ILE A 243 8.09 5.12 -6.59
C ILE A 243 7.82 5.37 -8.07
N LEU A 244 8.20 4.41 -8.91
CA LEU A 244 7.88 4.42 -10.33
C LEU A 244 6.81 3.35 -10.56
N VAL A 245 5.62 3.78 -10.99
CA VAL A 245 4.53 2.86 -11.32
C VAL A 245 4.55 2.54 -12.81
N GLY A 246 4.79 1.27 -13.13
CA GLY A 246 4.88 0.81 -14.51
C GLY A 246 3.59 1.05 -15.28
N GLN A 247 3.68 1.42 -16.54
CA GLN A 247 2.53 1.58 -17.44
C GLN A 247 2.41 0.36 -18.35
N LYS A 248 1.17 0.00 -18.67
CA LYS A 248 0.86 -1.06 -19.62
C LYS A 248 1.50 -0.77 -20.97
N GLY A 249 2.03 -1.82 -21.62
CA GLY A 249 2.49 -1.72 -23.00
C GLY A 249 1.33 -1.53 -23.95
N GLU A 250 1.48 -0.65 -24.93
CA GLU A 250 0.41 -0.34 -25.88
C GLU A 250 0.68 -0.97 -27.26
N ARG A 251 -0.39 -1.03 -28.06
CA ARG A 251 -0.38 -1.57 -29.41
C ARG A 251 -0.11 -0.47 -30.43
N SER A 252 0.88 -0.68 -31.29
CA SER A 252 1.25 0.29 -32.32
C SER A 252 0.05 0.79 -33.12
N ASN A 253 -0.05 2.11 -33.29
CA ASN A 253 -1.15 2.76 -34.01
C ASN A 253 -1.14 2.48 -35.51
N SER A 254 0.05 2.29 -36.08
CA SER A 254 0.23 2.10 -37.52
C SER A 254 0.23 0.63 -37.94
N TYR A 255 0.64 -0.27 -37.04
CA TYR A 255 0.69 -1.71 -37.27
C TYR A 255 0.17 -2.46 -36.07
N LYS A 256 -1.11 -2.78 -36.11
CA LYS A 256 -1.87 -3.26 -34.95
C LYS A 256 -1.61 -4.73 -34.60
N ASN A 257 -0.71 -5.41 -35.29
CA ASN A 257 -0.51 -6.85 -35.15
C ASN A 257 0.56 -7.20 -34.10
N ALA A 258 1.25 -6.19 -33.56
CA ALA A 258 2.21 -6.33 -32.48
C ALA A 258 2.06 -5.20 -31.46
N ALA A 259 2.59 -5.45 -30.27
CA ALA A 259 2.52 -4.51 -29.17
C ALA A 259 3.79 -4.52 -28.33
N SER A 260 3.91 -3.48 -27.51
CA SER A 260 5.13 -3.18 -26.76
C SER A 260 5.10 -3.81 -25.37
N GLY A 261 6.26 -3.85 -24.72
CA GLY A 261 6.39 -4.36 -23.36
C GLY A 261 5.79 -3.40 -22.33
N GLY A 262 5.28 -3.97 -21.24
CA GLY A 262 4.86 -3.23 -20.05
C GLY A 262 6.06 -2.83 -19.20
N GLY A 263 5.94 -1.72 -18.49
CA GLY A 263 6.99 -1.27 -17.58
C GLY A 263 7.01 -2.01 -16.26
N GLY A 264 8.21 -2.08 -15.67
CA GLY A 264 8.38 -2.51 -14.29
C GLY A 264 7.88 -1.44 -13.31
N THR A 265 7.55 -1.88 -12.11
CA THR A 265 7.17 -1.01 -10.98
C THR A 265 8.27 -1.06 -9.94
N PHE A 266 8.76 0.09 -9.50
CA PHE A 266 9.96 0.22 -8.69
C PHE A 266 9.65 0.96 -7.39
N VAL A 267 10.15 0.43 -6.28
CA VAL A 267 10.19 1.10 -4.98
C VAL A 267 11.65 1.12 -4.51
N VAL A 268 12.22 2.32 -4.43
CA VAL A 268 13.66 2.53 -4.32
C VAL A 268 13.93 3.60 -3.27
N ARG A 269 14.90 3.37 -2.40
CA ARG A 269 15.39 4.40 -1.47
C ARG A 269 16.21 5.45 -2.18
N GLU A 270 16.49 6.54 -1.47
CA GLU A 270 17.64 7.40 -1.77
C GLU A 270 18.95 6.57 -1.91
N ASP A 271 19.94 7.14 -2.59
CA ASP A 271 21.17 6.47 -3.05
C ASP A 271 20.96 5.32 -4.07
N ASN A 272 19.80 5.25 -4.74
CA ASN A 272 19.52 4.22 -5.74
C ASN A 272 19.58 2.78 -5.20
N LYS A 273 19.14 2.57 -3.95
CA LYS A 273 19.07 1.23 -3.34
C LYS A 273 17.67 0.65 -3.52
N PRO A 274 17.47 -0.37 -4.38
CA PRO A 274 16.15 -0.95 -4.60
C PRO A 274 15.66 -1.67 -3.33
N LEU A 275 14.40 -1.44 -2.95
CA LEU A 275 13.73 -2.21 -1.90
C LEU A 275 13.03 -3.41 -2.53
N ILE A 276 12.16 -3.11 -3.49
CA ILE A 276 11.31 -4.08 -4.17
C ILE A 276 10.93 -3.57 -5.55
N ILE A 277 10.98 -4.46 -6.54
CA ILE A 277 10.72 -4.16 -7.94
C ILE A 277 9.94 -5.33 -8.52
N ALA A 278 8.81 -5.05 -9.17
CA ALA A 278 8.05 -6.04 -9.89
C ALA A 278 8.24 -5.85 -11.40
N GLY A 279 8.66 -6.91 -12.10
CA GLY A 279 8.84 -6.91 -13.54
C GLY A 279 7.51 -6.72 -14.29
N GLY A 280 7.58 -6.01 -15.42
CA GLY A 280 6.50 -5.89 -16.39
C GLY A 280 6.52 -7.02 -17.41
N GLY A 281 5.37 -7.33 -18.01
CA GLY A 281 5.28 -8.35 -19.04
C GLY A 281 5.75 -7.88 -20.42
N GLY A 282 6.22 -8.80 -21.25
CA GLY A 282 6.56 -8.53 -22.64
C GLY A 282 5.33 -8.34 -23.53
N GLY A 283 5.48 -7.61 -24.63
CA GLY A 283 4.44 -7.49 -25.64
C GLY A 283 4.25 -8.79 -26.41
N VAL A 284 3.11 -8.95 -27.07
CA VAL A 284 2.81 -10.13 -27.91
C VAL A 284 2.39 -9.75 -29.32
N ALA A 285 2.64 -10.66 -30.27
CA ALA A 285 2.22 -10.55 -31.66
C ALA A 285 1.75 -11.91 -32.18
N LYS A 286 0.50 -11.99 -32.68
CA LYS A 286 -0.11 -13.22 -33.26
C LYS A 286 0.04 -14.49 -32.40
N MET A 287 -0.11 -14.34 -31.08
CA MET A 287 -0.04 -15.45 -30.15
C MET A 287 -1.42 -16.07 -29.92
N THR A 288 -1.50 -17.40 -30.02
CA THR A 288 -2.72 -18.17 -29.71
C THR A 288 -2.73 -18.73 -28.29
N GLU A 289 -1.57 -18.85 -27.65
CA GLU A 289 -1.39 -19.42 -26.32
C GLU A 289 -0.41 -18.59 -25.48
N GLN A 290 -0.62 -18.51 -24.17
CA GLN A 290 0.28 -17.79 -23.26
C GLN A 290 1.58 -18.57 -23.09
N HIS A 291 2.71 -17.90 -23.26
CA HIS A 291 4.02 -18.49 -22.99
C HIS A 291 4.66 -17.83 -21.76
N SER A 292 5.23 -18.63 -20.86
CA SER A 292 5.81 -18.16 -19.60
C SER A 292 6.96 -17.16 -19.79
N GLY A 293 7.70 -17.28 -20.91
CA GLY A 293 8.73 -16.31 -21.28
C GLY A 293 8.20 -14.89 -21.49
N CYS A 294 6.94 -14.73 -21.90
CA CYS A 294 6.32 -13.41 -22.08
C CYS A 294 5.99 -12.75 -20.74
N ASP A 295 5.71 -13.56 -19.72
CA ASP A 295 5.36 -13.05 -18.40
C ASP A 295 6.60 -12.57 -17.64
N ALA A 296 6.39 -11.64 -16.72
CA ALA A 296 7.44 -11.18 -15.82
C ALA A 296 7.93 -12.32 -14.90
N SER A 297 9.24 -12.29 -14.64
CA SER A 297 9.91 -13.23 -13.75
C SER A 297 9.90 -12.73 -12.32
N ILE A 298 9.69 -13.62 -11.34
CA ILE A 298 9.90 -13.32 -9.92
C ILE A 298 11.40 -13.31 -9.54
N ASN A 299 12.26 -13.81 -10.42
CA ASN A 299 13.71 -13.78 -10.24
C ASN A 299 14.31 -12.48 -10.77
N THR A 300 15.55 -12.20 -10.38
CA THR A 300 16.29 -11.00 -10.81
C THR A 300 16.62 -10.97 -12.29
N THR A 301 16.60 -12.11 -12.97
CA THR A 301 16.85 -12.20 -14.41
C THR A 301 15.55 -12.00 -15.19
N GLY A 302 15.62 -11.16 -16.22
CA GLY A 302 14.56 -11.05 -17.21
C GLY A 302 14.46 -12.33 -18.04
N ASN A 303 13.27 -12.58 -18.57
CA ASN A 303 13.01 -13.73 -19.41
C ASN A 303 13.46 -13.48 -20.85
N ALA A 304 13.72 -14.58 -21.55
CA ALA A 304 13.79 -14.60 -23.00
C ALA A 304 12.38 -14.58 -23.59
N GLY A 305 12.24 -13.93 -24.74
CA GLY A 305 11.02 -13.97 -25.55
C GLY A 305 10.76 -15.37 -26.12
N TYR A 306 9.52 -15.63 -26.51
CA TYR A 306 9.18 -16.87 -27.18
C TYR A 306 9.77 -16.92 -28.60
N ASN A 307 10.09 -18.12 -29.11
CA ASN A 307 10.67 -18.33 -30.44
C ASN A 307 11.95 -17.50 -30.71
N SER A 308 12.73 -17.25 -29.65
CA SER A 308 13.95 -16.44 -29.70
C SER A 308 15.14 -17.18 -29.07
N SER A 309 15.54 -18.29 -29.67
CA SER A 309 16.51 -19.25 -29.12
C SER A 309 17.91 -18.68 -28.79
N PHE A 310 18.19 -17.42 -29.14
CA PHE A 310 19.46 -16.73 -28.88
C PHE A 310 19.32 -15.47 -28.01
N LEU A 311 18.10 -15.16 -27.56
CA LEU A 311 17.85 -14.01 -26.69
C LEU A 311 17.88 -14.42 -25.24
N SER A 312 18.64 -13.66 -24.45
CA SER A 312 18.54 -13.67 -23.00
C SER A 312 17.91 -12.35 -22.56
N GLY A 313 17.01 -12.43 -21.59
CA GLY A 313 16.70 -11.25 -20.81
C GLY A 313 17.95 -10.73 -20.11
N GLY A 314 17.87 -9.51 -19.62
CA GLY A 314 18.91 -8.90 -18.82
C GLY A 314 19.15 -9.68 -17.54
N SER A 315 20.35 -9.51 -16.99
CA SER A 315 20.75 -10.10 -15.72
C SER A 315 21.49 -9.07 -14.87
N ASN A 316 21.54 -9.30 -13.55
CA ASN A 316 22.23 -8.42 -12.60
C ASN A 316 21.80 -6.96 -12.69
N GLY A 317 20.52 -6.72 -12.96
CA GLY A 317 19.94 -5.40 -13.03
C GLY A 317 20.09 -4.70 -14.40
N ASN A 318 20.61 -5.40 -15.41
CA ASN A 318 20.81 -4.84 -16.75
C ASN A 318 19.57 -4.92 -17.63
N GLY A 319 19.51 -4.07 -18.65
CA GLY A 319 18.49 -4.13 -19.69
C GLY A 319 18.55 -5.43 -20.51
N GLY A 320 17.42 -5.75 -21.15
CA GLY A 320 17.26 -6.90 -22.01
C GLY A 320 17.95 -6.73 -23.36
N LYS A 321 18.38 -7.84 -23.93
CA LYS A 321 19.09 -7.88 -25.21
C LYS A 321 18.14 -8.03 -26.39
N THR A 322 18.65 -7.72 -27.58
CA THR A 322 17.98 -7.95 -28.86
C THR A 322 18.91 -8.75 -29.80
N ASP A 323 18.36 -9.50 -30.76
CA ASP A 323 19.12 -10.35 -31.68
C ASP A 323 19.40 -9.61 -33.00
N LYS A 324 19.78 -10.32 -34.07
CA LYS A 324 20.18 -9.66 -35.31
C LYS A 324 19.05 -9.51 -36.34
N SER A 325 19.21 -8.41 -37.08
CA SER A 325 18.47 -7.94 -38.25
C SER A 325 17.13 -7.28 -37.96
N HIS A 326 16.24 -7.83 -37.11
CA HIS A 326 14.88 -7.27 -37.00
C HIS A 326 14.16 -7.17 -35.63
N PRO A 327 14.75 -7.36 -34.44
CA PRO A 327 13.99 -7.50 -33.19
C PRO A 327 13.27 -6.23 -32.72
N GLY A 328 12.33 -6.42 -31.78
CA GLY A 328 11.74 -5.37 -30.97
C GLY A 328 12.72 -4.94 -29.87
N GLY A 329 12.47 -3.79 -29.26
CA GLY A 329 13.35 -3.24 -28.24
C GLY A 329 13.40 -4.09 -26.97
N GLY A 330 14.57 -4.22 -26.37
CA GLY A 330 14.73 -4.84 -25.05
C GLY A 330 14.09 -3.99 -23.95
N GLY A 331 13.65 -4.62 -22.86
CA GLY A 331 13.23 -3.89 -21.67
C GLY A 331 14.40 -3.20 -20.96
N GLY A 332 14.15 -2.08 -20.29
CA GLY A 332 15.08 -1.44 -19.37
C GLY A 332 15.21 -2.22 -18.07
N GLY A 333 16.43 -2.27 -17.54
CA GLY A 333 16.72 -2.78 -16.21
C GLY A 333 16.81 -1.66 -15.18
N PHE A 334 17.28 -1.98 -13.99
CA PHE A 334 17.56 -1.01 -12.95
C PHE A 334 18.76 -0.14 -13.32
N TYR A 335 19.88 -0.76 -13.71
CA TYR A 335 21.16 -0.08 -13.96
C TYR A 335 21.38 0.37 -15.40
N SER A 336 20.73 -0.26 -16.38
CA SER A 336 20.98 0.03 -17.79
C SER A 336 19.74 -0.08 -18.66
N ASN A 337 19.79 0.60 -19.81
CA ASN A 337 18.73 0.59 -20.81
C ASN A 337 18.67 -0.77 -21.52
N GLY A 338 17.50 -1.10 -22.05
CA GLY A 338 17.35 -2.20 -22.99
C GLY A 338 18.07 -1.89 -24.30
N GLU A 339 18.48 -2.94 -25.01
CA GLU A 339 19.16 -2.82 -26.29
C GLU A 339 18.17 -2.33 -27.36
N ASP A 340 18.59 -1.32 -28.13
CA ASP A 340 17.91 -0.90 -29.35
C ASP A 340 18.12 -1.94 -30.45
N THR A 341 17.16 -2.05 -31.38
CA THR A 341 17.37 -2.87 -32.57
C THR A 341 18.46 -2.27 -33.48
N LYS A 342 19.26 -3.13 -34.13
CA LYS A 342 20.47 -2.75 -34.89
C LYS A 342 20.20 -2.32 -36.34
N ILE A 343 18.97 -1.96 -36.70
CA ILE A 343 18.67 -1.52 -38.07
C ILE A 343 19.14 -0.07 -38.30
N PRO A 344 19.90 0.22 -39.37
CA PRO A 344 20.47 1.56 -39.63
C PRO A 344 19.43 2.65 -39.96
N PHE A 345 18.19 2.28 -40.28
CA PHE A 345 17.16 3.19 -40.76
C PHE A 345 15.94 3.23 -39.82
N GLY A 346 15.74 4.38 -39.17
CA GLY A 346 14.46 5.02 -38.76
C GLY A 346 13.45 4.31 -37.85
N ASP A 347 13.19 3.02 -38.04
CA ASP A 347 11.88 2.40 -37.77
C ASP A 347 11.96 1.20 -36.82
N GLY A 348 13.04 1.17 -36.04
CA GLY A 348 13.37 0.08 -35.15
C GLY A 348 12.74 0.18 -33.77
N GLY A 349 12.39 -0.97 -33.17
CA GLY A 349 12.01 -1.03 -31.76
C GLY A 349 13.17 -0.54 -30.88
N ARG A 350 12.98 0.58 -30.19
CA ARG A 350 13.96 1.10 -29.23
C ARG A 350 13.79 0.44 -27.87
N GLY A 351 14.89 0.17 -27.20
CA GLY A 351 14.90 -0.35 -25.85
C GLY A 351 14.29 0.65 -24.86
N GLY A 352 13.68 0.12 -23.81
CA GLY A 352 13.24 0.95 -22.69
C GLY A 352 14.43 1.51 -21.92
N LYS A 353 14.32 2.74 -21.44
CA LYS A 353 15.30 3.32 -20.51
C LYS A 353 15.24 2.57 -19.18
N GLY A 354 16.40 2.38 -18.56
CA GLY A 354 16.45 1.82 -17.21
C GLY A 354 15.95 2.79 -16.14
N PHE A 355 15.73 2.30 -14.92
CA PHE A 355 15.24 3.12 -13.80
C PHE A 355 16.14 4.34 -13.55
N LEU A 356 17.47 4.13 -13.48
CA LEU A 356 18.44 5.22 -13.27
C LEU A 356 18.50 6.24 -14.42
N ALA A 357 17.95 5.90 -15.58
CA ALA A 357 17.82 6.78 -16.73
C ALA A 357 16.40 7.36 -16.88
N GLY A 358 15.58 7.29 -15.82
CA GLY A 358 14.23 7.85 -15.75
C GLY A 358 13.11 6.90 -16.19
N GLY A 359 13.43 5.66 -16.60
CA GLY A 359 12.42 4.62 -16.86
C GLY A 359 11.49 4.89 -18.05
N GLU A 360 11.82 5.81 -18.95
CA GLU A 360 11.03 6.04 -20.18
C GLU A 360 10.89 4.75 -21.00
N GLY A 361 9.68 4.44 -21.44
CA GLY A 361 9.42 3.32 -22.33
C GLY A 361 10.07 3.51 -23.71
N GLY A 362 10.37 2.41 -24.37
CA GLY A 362 10.92 2.38 -25.72
C GLY A 362 10.00 3.05 -26.76
N ALA A 363 10.59 3.52 -27.85
CA ALA A 363 9.85 4.11 -28.96
C ALA A 363 8.76 3.16 -29.49
N HIS A 364 7.71 3.71 -30.08
CA HIS A 364 6.52 2.94 -30.49
C HIS A 364 5.78 2.30 -29.31
N GLN A 365 5.55 3.11 -28.27
CA GLN A 365 4.60 2.84 -27.18
C GLN A 365 5.01 1.76 -26.15
N GLY A 366 6.31 1.62 -25.88
CA GLY A 366 6.77 0.92 -24.68
C GLY A 366 6.17 1.55 -23.41
N GLY A 367 5.76 0.74 -22.44
CA GLY A 367 5.23 1.25 -21.18
C GLY A 367 6.32 1.95 -20.36
N PHE A 368 6.02 3.12 -19.79
CA PHE A 368 6.85 3.74 -18.75
C PHE A 368 7.16 2.75 -17.63
N GLY A 369 8.38 2.80 -17.09
CA GLY A 369 8.99 1.72 -16.31
C GLY A 369 9.91 0.82 -17.14
N GLY A 370 10.38 1.32 -18.28
CA GLY A 370 11.36 0.64 -19.13
C GLY A 370 10.79 -0.46 -20.02
N GLY A 371 9.50 -0.46 -20.35
CA GLY A 371 8.95 -1.37 -21.36
C GLY A 371 9.59 -1.10 -22.72
N GLY A 372 10.09 -2.14 -23.38
CA GLY A 372 10.69 -2.08 -24.71
C GLY A 372 9.66 -1.79 -25.81
N GLY A 373 10.10 -1.09 -26.84
CA GLY A 373 9.26 -0.70 -27.97
C GLY A 373 9.01 -1.84 -28.96
N SER A 374 7.80 -1.91 -29.50
CA SER A 374 7.52 -2.71 -30.70
C SER A 374 8.21 -2.09 -31.92
N ARG A 375 8.42 -2.89 -32.97
CA ARG A 375 8.96 -2.39 -34.24
C ARG A 375 7.84 -1.82 -35.11
N PHE A 376 8.14 -0.75 -35.85
CA PHE A 376 7.19 -0.17 -36.80
C PHE A 376 6.83 -1.13 -37.96
N THR A 377 7.78 -1.91 -38.47
CA THR A 377 7.56 -2.88 -39.57
C THR A 377 7.85 -4.32 -39.13
N GLY A 378 6.94 -5.25 -39.41
CA GLY A 378 7.07 -6.64 -38.98
C GLY A 378 6.58 -6.81 -37.55
N GLU A 379 5.74 -7.82 -37.34
CA GLU A 379 4.92 -8.05 -36.14
C GLU A 379 5.80 -8.47 -34.94
N ILE A 380 6.55 -7.51 -34.41
CA ILE A 380 7.66 -7.78 -33.50
C ILE A 380 7.47 -7.00 -32.19
N PRO A 381 7.23 -7.71 -31.08
CA PRO A 381 6.93 -7.10 -29.81
C PRO A 381 8.18 -6.70 -29.00
N GLY A 382 7.98 -5.80 -28.04
CA GLY A 382 9.03 -5.34 -27.12
C GLY A 382 9.09 -6.14 -25.81
N GLY A 383 10.26 -6.14 -25.17
CA GLY A 383 10.48 -6.79 -23.87
C GLY A 383 9.92 -5.99 -22.69
N GLY A 384 9.54 -6.65 -21.60
CA GLY A 384 9.05 -5.99 -20.38
C GLY A 384 10.18 -5.33 -19.58
N GLY A 385 9.91 -4.19 -18.95
CA GLY A 385 10.86 -3.53 -18.03
C GLY A 385 10.89 -4.19 -16.65
N GLY A 386 11.91 -3.94 -15.83
CA GLY A 386 12.00 -4.51 -14.49
C GLY A 386 13.33 -4.27 -13.80
N TYR A 387 13.63 -5.07 -12.76
CA TYR A 387 14.96 -5.07 -12.16
C TYR A 387 16.01 -5.40 -13.21
N SER A 388 15.80 -6.47 -13.97
CA SER A 388 16.46 -6.65 -15.26
C SER A 388 15.42 -6.61 -16.37
N GLY A 389 15.77 -6.08 -17.53
CA GLY A 389 14.83 -6.01 -18.65
C GLY A 389 14.62 -7.36 -19.32
N GLY A 390 13.42 -7.62 -19.85
CA GLY A 390 13.17 -8.77 -20.72
C GLY A 390 13.73 -8.57 -22.12
N SER A 391 14.02 -9.64 -22.84
CA SER A 391 14.54 -9.51 -24.20
C SER A 391 13.51 -8.92 -25.17
N GLY A 392 13.97 -8.35 -26.27
CA GLY A 392 13.09 -8.06 -27.41
C GLY A 392 12.38 -9.33 -27.91
N GLY A 393 11.27 -9.16 -28.62
CA GLY A 393 10.63 -10.25 -29.35
C GLY A 393 11.21 -10.42 -30.77
N ALA A 394 10.86 -11.54 -31.39
CA ALA A 394 11.13 -11.85 -32.80
C ALA A 394 9.83 -11.94 -33.61
N ASN A 395 9.90 -12.27 -34.91
CA ASN A 395 8.72 -12.40 -35.77
C ASN A 395 7.70 -13.41 -35.19
N ILE A 396 6.43 -12.97 -35.06
CA ILE A 396 5.29 -13.82 -34.64
C ILE A 396 5.60 -14.50 -33.30
N SER A 397 5.79 -13.69 -32.26
CA SER A 397 6.20 -14.19 -30.95
C SER A 397 5.82 -13.23 -29.82
N CYS A 398 6.51 -13.33 -28.69
CA CYS A 398 6.43 -12.36 -27.61
C CYS A 398 7.81 -11.89 -27.18
N GLY A 399 7.89 -10.66 -26.67
CA GLY A 399 9.06 -10.18 -25.96
C GLY A 399 9.17 -10.87 -24.60
N GLY A 400 10.38 -10.95 -24.06
CA GLY A 400 10.58 -11.51 -22.73
C GLY A 400 10.00 -10.59 -21.65
N GLY A 401 9.44 -11.14 -20.58
CA GLY A 401 9.06 -10.35 -19.40
C GLY A 401 10.27 -9.91 -18.56
N GLY A 402 10.13 -8.80 -17.84
CA GLY A 402 11.17 -8.25 -16.97
C GLY A 402 11.40 -9.10 -15.71
N GLY A 403 12.60 -9.02 -15.17
CA GLY A 403 12.97 -9.60 -13.88
C GLY A 403 12.49 -8.74 -12.70
N SER A 404 12.29 -9.37 -11.55
CA SER A 404 11.84 -8.74 -10.30
C SER A 404 12.94 -8.77 -9.24
N PHE A 405 12.77 -7.98 -8.19
CA PHE A 405 13.70 -7.93 -7.06
C PHE A 405 12.94 -7.70 -5.76
N ASN A 406 13.34 -8.37 -4.68
CA ASN A 406 12.74 -8.18 -3.38
C ASN A 406 13.79 -8.43 -2.29
N ASN A 407 14.20 -7.38 -1.59
CA ASN A 407 15.14 -7.46 -0.47
C ASN A 407 14.44 -7.41 0.90
N GLY A 408 13.12 -7.59 0.91
CA GLY A 408 12.30 -7.57 2.12
C GLY A 408 12.27 -8.92 2.83
N THR A 409 11.78 -8.91 4.06
CA THR A 409 11.45 -10.14 4.81
C THR A 409 10.01 -10.57 4.53
N ASN A 410 9.61 -11.79 4.92
CA ASN A 410 8.25 -12.31 4.73
C ASN A 410 7.74 -12.18 3.28
N GLN A 411 8.56 -12.66 2.33
CA GLN A 411 8.30 -12.46 0.92
C GLN A 411 7.13 -13.33 0.43
N GLN A 412 6.27 -12.74 -0.39
CA GLN A 412 5.24 -13.44 -1.14
C GLN A 412 5.32 -12.93 -2.58
N ASN A 413 5.95 -13.70 -3.44
CA ASN A 413 6.23 -13.33 -4.82
C ASN A 413 5.43 -14.24 -5.74
N GLU A 414 4.70 -13.63 -6.68
CA GLU A 414 3.82 -14.32 -7.60
C GLU A 414 4.14 -13.84 -9.01
N CYS A 415 4.59 -14.76 -9.85
CA CYS A 415 4.77 -14.48 -11.25
C CYS A 415 3.40 -14.31 -11.91
N CYS A 416 3.36 -13.51 -12.97
CA CYS A 416 2.23 -13.52 -13.90
C CYS A 416 0.86 -13.10 -13.29
N TYR A 417 0.87 -12.19 -12.31
CA TYR A 417 -0.30 -11.73 -11.56
C TYR A 417 -1.16 -10.73 -12.35
N ASN A 418 -0.53 -9.71 -12.94
CA ASN A 418 -1.26 -8.61 -13.59
C ASN A 418 -1.55 -8.94 -15.05
N THR A 419 -2.76 -9.42 -15.34
CA THR A 419 -3.16 -9.90 -16.67
C THR A 419 -3.37 -8.78 -17.67
N VAL A 420 -3.99 -7.68 -17.25
CA VAL A 420 -4.19 -6.47 -18.04
C VAL A 420 -4.22 -5.28 -17.09
N GLY A 421 -3.27 -4.36 -17.24
CA GLY A 421 -3.30 -3.11 -16.51
C GLY A 421 -1.94 -2.48 -16.27
N HIS A 422 -1.98 -1.27 -15.73
CA HIS A 422 -0.82 -0.60 -15.18
C HIS A 422 -0.35 -1.31 -13.92
N GLY A 423 0.86 -0.98 -13.49
CA GLY A 423 1.38 -1.38 -12.20
C GLY A 423 0.66 -0.67 -11.05
N LYS A 424 1.03 -1.07 -9.83
CA LYS A 424 0.50 -0.52 -8.59
C LYS A 424 1.49 -0.74 -7.46
N VAL A 425 1.54 0.17 -6.50
CA VAL A 425 2.24 -0.05 -5.23
C VAL A 425 1.28 0.18 -4.07
N ILE A 426 1.29 -0.72 -3.10
CA ILE A 426 0.52 -0.60 -1.86
C ILE A 426 1.51 -0.70 -0.70
N ILE A 427 1.53 0.31 0.17
CA ILE A 427 2.41 0.39 1.33
C ILE A 427 1.54 0.46 2.58
N THR A 428 1.59 -0.57 3.43
CA THR A 428 0.82 -0.65 4.68
C THR A 428 1.74 -0.64 5.88
N PHE A 429 1.49 0.24 6.84
CA PHE A 429 2.21 0.27 8.12
C PHE A 429 1.76 -0.89 9.02
N LEU A 430 2.71 -1.60 9.63
CA LEU A 430 2.46 -2.84 10.40
C LEU A 430 2.66 -2.70 11.92
N HIS A 431 3.03 -1.50 12.41
CA HIS A 431 3.49 -1.21 13.78
C HIS A 431 4.92 -1.69 14.10
#